data_AF-A0A0M8WUY8-F1
#
_entry.id   AF-A0A0M8WUY8-F1
#
_cell.length_a   1.000
_cell.length_b   1.000
_cell.length_c   1.000
_cell.angle_alpha   90.00
_cell.angle_beta   90.00
_cell.angle_gamma   90.00
#
_symmetry.space_group_name_H-M   'P 1'
#
loop_
_entity.id
_entity.type
_entity.pdbx_description
1 polymer ?
#
loop_
_entity_poly.entity_id
_entity_poly.type
_entity_poly.pdbx_seq_one_letter_code
_entity_poly.pdbx_strand_id
1 'polypeptide(L)'
;MTTTSPPPHPADERIHKALATANHWTRAALCTLARHGAALRRDDPDRAQHVLDTLAPWPPYKGGQFLFDLLEWEDFMLDGAPPPLLPLEQALTVIGLPLKWLRAAADRIRESHHDDAFTSRPASNSPFPQDLPPLQSGRYLYQDVVLGAWETSCRLNMSLTTPPA
;
A
#
# COMPACT_ATOMS: atom_id res chain seq x y z
N MET A 1 -40.82 9.65 15.41
CA MET A 1 -40.90 9.14 14.02
C MET A 1 -39.56 8.49 13.71
N THR A 2 -39.49 7.17 13.75
CA THR A 2 -38.31 6.39 13.37
C THR A 2 -38.41 6.09 11.89
N THR A 3 -37.62 6.77 11.07
CA THR A 3 -37.46 6.43 9.66
C THR A 3 -36.61 5.17 9.56
N THR A 4 -37.24 4.03 9.31
CA THR A 4 -36.53 2.79 8.98
C THR A 4 -35.93 2.95 7.59
N SER A 5 -34.60 3.01 7.49
CA SER A 5 -33.91 3.02 6.20
C SER A 5 -34.28 1.76 5.39
N PRO A 6 -34.49 1.88 4.08
CA PRO A 6 -34.76 0.72 3.24
C PRO A 6 -33.61 -0.28 3.30
N PRO A 7 -33.88 -1.59 3.16
CA PRO A 7 -32.84 -2.60 3.16
C PRO A 7 -31.86 -2.35 2.00
N PRO A 8 -30.55 -2.55 2.22
CA PRO A 8 -29.53 -2.30 1.21
C PRO A 8 -29.73 -3.22 -0.01
N HIS A 9 -29.45 -2.70 -1.20
CA HIS A 9 -29.56 -3.47 -2.43
C HIS A 9 -28.39 -4.48 -2.52
N PRO A 10 -28.61 -5.75 -2.91
CA PRO A 10 -27.58 -6.78 -2.87
C PRO A 10 -26.41 -6.56 -3.85
N ALA A 11 -26.57 -5.69 -4.86
CA ALA A 11 -25.45 -5.25 -5.70
C ALA A 11 -24.56 -4.24 -4.95
N ASP A 12 -25.16 -3.34 -4.17
CA ASP A 12 -24.46 -2.30 -3.42
C ASP A 12 -23.65 -2.93 -2.29
N GLU A 13 -24.19 -3.95 -1.62
CA GLU A 13 -23.44 -4.73 -0.61
C GLU A 13 -22.21 -5.42 -1.19
N ARG A 14 -22.33 -5.97 -2.40
CA ARG A 14 -21.20 -6.60 -3.10
C ARG A 14 -20.12 -5.59 -3.46
N ILE A 15 -20.50 -4.44 -4.01
CA ILE A 15 -19.57 -3.35 -4.33
C ILE A 15 -18.90 -2.84 -3.05
N HIS A 16 -19.68 -2.61 -1.99
CA HIS A 16 -19.16 -2.16 -0.69
C HIS A 16 -18.15 -3.15 -0.12
N LYS A 17 -18.43 -4.45 -0.14
CA LYS A 17 -17.50 -5.49 0.32
C LYS A 17 -16.21 -5.51 -0.51
N ALA A 18 -16.30 -5.34 -1.82
CA ALA A 18 -15.14 -5.27 -2.69
C ALA A 18 -14.28 -4.03 -2.38
N LEU A 19 -14.91 -2.86 -2.23
CA LEU A 19 -14.22 -1.61 -1.86
C LEU A 19 -13.58 -1.70 -0.47
N ALA A 20 -14.28 -2.24 0.52
CA ALA A 20 -13.75 -2.45 1.87
C ALA A 20 -12.53 -3.38 1.85
N THR A 21 -12.58 -4.46 1.06
CA THR A 21 -11.47 -5.40 0.90
C THR A 21 -10.27 -4.71 0.21
N ALA A 22 -10.51 -3.97 -0.86
CA ALA A 22 -9.47 -3.23 -1.57
C ALA A 22 -8.81 -2.19 -0.65
N ASN A 23 -9.62 -1.39 0.07
CA ASN A 23 -9.14 -0.42 1.04
C ASN A 23 -8.29 -1.08 2.13
N HIS A 24 -8.75 -2.19 2.70
CA HIS A 24 -7.99 -2.92 3.71
C HIS A 24 -6.58 -3.31 3.21
N TRP A 25 -6.47 -3.84 2.00
CA TRP A 25 -5.19 -4.26 1.45
C TRP A 25 -4.31 -3.11 0.98
N THR A 26 -4.89 -2.05 0.42
CA THR A 26 -4.14 -0.81 0.11
C THR A 26 -3.55 -0.22 1.38
N ARG A 27 -4.33 -0.17 2.47
CA ARG A 27 -3.87 0.28 3.78
C ARG A 27 -2.75 -0.61 4.31
N ALA A 28 -2.93 -1.94 4.25
CA ALA A 28 -1.90 -2.90 4.66
C ALA A 28 -0.58 -2.71 3.91
N ALA A 29 -0.63 -2.50 2.60
CA ALA A 29 0.54 -2.27 1.77
C ALA A 29 1.24 -0.96 2.12
N LEU A 30 0.50 0.15 2.19
CA LEU A 30 1.06 1.45 2.53
C LEU A 30 1.70 1.45 3.93
N CYS A 31 1.00 0.88 4.92
CA CYS A 31 1.54 0.75 6.28
C CYS A 31 2.78 -0.14 6.33
N THR A 32 2.83 -1.22 5.54
CA THR A 32 4.01 -2.09 5.44
C THR A 32 5.20 -1.31 4.89
N LEU A 33 5.04 -0.61 3.76
CA LEU A 33 6.12 0.20 3.19
C LEU A 33 6.58 1.27 4.18
N ALA A 34 5.64 1.98 4.78
CA ALA A 34 5.97 3.04 5.72
C ALA A 34 6.77 2.52 6.93
N ARG A 35 6.41 1.36 7.47
CA ARG A 35 7.16 0.73 8.58
C ARG A 35 8.58 0.34 8.17
N HIS A 36 8.74 -0.17 6.96
CA HIS A 36 10.07 -0.48 6.42
C HIS A 36 10.91 0.78 6.17
N GLY A 37 10.32 1.84 5.62
CA GLY A 37 11.00 3.12 5.47
C GLY A 37 11.37 3.76 6.81
N ALA A 38 10.51 3.64 7.82
CA ALA A 38 10.78 4.11 9.17
C ALA A 38 11.90 3.32 9.84
N ALA A 39 11.95 2.00 9.61
CA ALA A 39 13.08 1.16 10.04
C ALA A 39 14.37 1.62 9.36
N LEU A 40 14.36 1.85 8.04
CA LEU A 40 15.53 2.37 7.32
C LEU A 40 15.99 3.73 7.89
N ARG A 41 15.08 4.66 8.14
CA ARG A 41 15.44 5.97 8.72
C ARG A 41 16.03 5.84 10.13
N ARG A 42 15.52 4.91 10.94
CA ARG A 42 16.02 4.63 12.29
C ARG A 42 17.42 4.01 12.26
N ASP A 43 17.60 3.03 11.37
CA ASP A 43 18.79 2.17 11.36
C ASP A 43 19.94 2.79 10.55
N ASP A 44 19.64 3.56 9.50
CA ASP A 44 20.61 4.26 8.63
C ASP A 44 20.06 5.63 8.18
N PRO A 45 20.09 6.65 9.06
CA PRO A 45 19.51 7.96 8.79
C PRO A 45 20.21 8.71 7.65
N ASP A 46 21.53 8.55 7.51
CA ASP A 46 22.32 9.21 6.46
C ASP A 46 21.94 8.68 5.08
N ARG A 47 21.79 7.35 4.94
CA ARG A 47 21.31 6.74 3.70
C ARG A 47 19.88 7.17 3.38
N ALA A 48 19.00 7.17 4.38
CA ALA A 48 17.61 7.60 4.19
C ALA A 48 17.54 9.04 3.67
N GLN A 49 18.30 9.95 4.29
CA GLN A 49 18.36 11.35 3.87
C GLN A 49 18.94 11.49 2.45
N HIS A 50 20.02 10.78 2.15
CA HIS A 50 20.63 10.80 0.81
C HIS A 50 19.65 10.36 -0.29
N VAL A 51 18.88 9.29 -0.05
CA VAL A 51 17.85 8.82 -1.00
C VAL A 51 16.78 9.89 -1.20
N LEU A 52 16.27 10.50 -0.12
CA LEU A 52 15.25 11.53 -0.21
C LEU A 52 15.75 12.78 -0.94
N ASP A 53 16.96 13.25 -0.65
CA ASP A 53 17.57 14.39 -1.32
C ASP A 53 17.82 14.13 -2.81
N THR A 54 18.15 12.88 -3.16
CA THR A 54 18.31 12.47 -4.55
C THR A 54 16.99 12.50 -5.32
N LEU A 55 15.89 12.09 -4.70
CA LEU A 55 14.55 12.06 -5.30
C LEU A 55 13.84 13.42 -5.28
N ALA A 56 14.15 14.27 -4.30
CA ALA A 56 13.46 15.54 -4.04
C ALA A 56 13.36 16.47 -5.27
N PRO A 57 14.35 16.58 -6.18
CA PRO A 57 14.23 17.43 -7.35
C PRO A 57 13.25 16.87 -8.40
N TRP A 58 12.95 15.56 -8.36
CA TRP A 58 12.30 14.86 -9.46
C TRP A 58 10.79 15.09 -9.45
N PRO A 59 10.17 15.49 -10.58
CA PRO A 59 8.73 15.73 -10.65
C PRO A 59 7.85 14.55 -10.19
N PRO A 60 8.18 13.28 -10.46
CA PRO A 60 7.40 12.14 -9.96
C PRO A 60 7.34 12.04 -8.44
N TYR A 61 8.43 12.37 -7.74
CA TYR A 61 8.47 12.38 -6.27
C TYR A 61 7.51 13.45 -5.72
N LYS A 62 7.58 14.67 -6.25
CA LYS A 62 6.67 15.76 -5.86
C LYS A 62 5.21 15.45 -6.21
N GLY A 63 4.97 14.86 -7.38
CA GLY A 63 3.64 14.45 -7.82
C GLY A 63 3.06 13.34 -6.93
N GLY A 64 3.91 12.40 -6.49
CA GLY A 64 3.52 11.37 -5.53
C GLY A 64 3.16 11.97 -4.17
N GLN A 65 3.95 12.92 -3.67
CA GLN A 65 3.62 13.63 -2.44
C GLN A 65 2.30 14.40 -2.56
N PHE A 66 2.11 15.15 -3.65
CA PHE A 66 0.87 15.87 -3.90
C PHE A 66 -0.35 14.93 -3.92
N LEU A 67 -0.24 13.76 -4.56
CA LEU A 67 -1.34 12.79 -4.60
C LEU A 67 -1.60 12.16 -3.23
N PHE A 68 -0.55 11.88 -2.46
CA PHE A 68 -0.63 11.35 -1.10
C PHE A 68 -1.39 12.33 -0.19
N ASP A 69 -1.04 13.61 -0.27
CA ASP A 69 -1.70 14.68 0.47
C ASP A 69 -3.16 14.89 0.00
N LEU A 70 -3.39 14.92 -1.33
CA LEU A 70 -4.72 15.13 -1.92
C LEU A 70 -5.72 14.03 -1.54
N LEU A 71 -5.26 12.79 -1.42
CA LEU A 71 -6.11 11.65 -1.09
C LEU A 71 -6.21 11.39 0.42
N GLU A 72 -5.60 12.26 1.25
CA GLU A 72 -5.54 12.08 2.71
C GLU A 72 -5.05 10.68 3.09
N TRP A 73 -4.05 10.17 2.35
CA TRP A 73 -3.54 8.82 2.57
C TRP A 73 -2.93 8.64 3.96
N GLU A 74 -2.47 9.71 4.59
CA GLU A 74 -2.07 9.71 6.00
C GLU A 74 -3.24 9.29 6.91
N ASP A 75 -4.38 9.99 6.82
CA ASP A 75 -5.55 9.68 7.64
C ASP A 75 -6.08 8.29 7.34
N PHE A 76 -6.13 7.92 6.05
CA PHE A 76 -6.49 6.57 5.64
C PHE A 76 -5.57 5.48 6.24
N MET A 77 -4.27 5.72 6.30
CA MET A 77 -3.32 4.78 6.90
C MET A 77 -3.49 4.68 8.41
N LEU A 78 -3.79 5.79 9.08
CA LEU A 78 -3.94 5.87 10.53
C LEU A 78 -5.35 5.49 11.02
N ASP A 79 -6.32 5.32 10.12
CA ASP A 79 -7.72 5.02 10.48
C ASP A 79 -7.92 3.62 11.08
N GLY A 80 -8.27 3.55 12.37
CA GLY A 80 -8.58 2.31 13.07
C GLY A 80 -7.37 1.43 13.37
N ALA A 81 -7.64 0.18 13.80
CA ALA A 81 -6.60 -0.75 14.23
C ALA A 81 -5.53 -0.99 13.13
N PRO A 82 -4.24 -1.09 13.47
CA PRO A 82 -3.19 -1.26 12.47
C PRO A 82 -3.42 -2.51 11.61
N PRO A 83 -3.29 -2.41 10.27
CA PRO A 83 -3.52 -3.56 9.39
C PRO A 83 -2.42 -4.62 9.56
N PRO A 84 -2.69 -5.88 9.16
CA PRO A 84 -1.65 -6.90 9.13
C PRO A 84 -0.51 -6.47 8.19
N LEU A 85 0.72 -6.83 8.55
CA LEU A 85 1.87 -6.62 7.68
C LEU A 85 1.77 -7.50 6.44
N LEU A 86 2.18 -6.94 5.30
CA LEU A 86 2.38 -7.69 4.06
C LEU A 86 3.86 -8.03 3.89
N PRO A 87 4.19 -9.10 3.15
CA PRO A 87 5.54 -9.27 2.62
C PRO A 87 5.89 -8.06 1.77
N LEU A 88 7.12 -7.57 1.92
CA LEU A 88 7.55 -6.29 1.35
C LEU A 88 7.40 -6.25 -0.19
N GLU A 89 7.64 -7.37 -0.86
CA GLU A 89 7.47 -7.52 -2.32
C GLU A 89 6.02 -7.42 -2.80
N GLN A 90 5.08 -7.87 -1.97
CA GLN A 90 3.66 -7.83 -2.28
C GLN A 90 3.10 -6.42 -2.08
N ALA A 91 3.65 -5.65 -1.14
CA ALA A 91 3.24 -4.27 -0.88
C ALA A 91 3.42 -3.35 -2.10
N LEU A 92 4.54 -3.47 -2.83
CA LEU A 92 4.77 -2.70 -4.07
C LEU A 92 3.75 -3.03 -5.17
N THR A 93 3.40 -4.31 -5.32
CA THR A 93 2.43 -4.76 -6.32
C THR A 93 1.05 -4.15 -6.07
N VAL A 94 0.67 -3.93 -4.80
CA VAL A 94 -0.63 -3.39 -4.38
C VAL A 94 -0.75 -1.87 -4.55
N ILE A 95 0.36 -1.11 -4.59
CA ILE A 95 0.35 0.36 -4.59
C ILE A 95 0.37 0.97 -6.01
N GLY A 96 0.77 0.23 -7.05
CA GLY A 96 0.82 0.70 -8.44
C GLY A 96 -0.54 0.87 -9.15
N LEU A 97 -1.59 1.20 -8.40
CA LEU A 97 -2.85 0.52 -8.59
C LEU A 97 -4.10 1.44 -8.60
N PRO A 98 -4.22 2.64 -8.02
CA PRO A 98 -5.51 3.37 -8.00
C PRO A 98 -6.16 3.55 -9.39
N LEU A 99 -5.37 3.87 -10.42
CA LEU A 99 -5.84 3.98 -11.81
C LEU A 99 -5.97 2.62 -12.52
N LYS A 100 -5.12 1.63 -12.19
CA LYS A 100 -5.26 0.25 -12.70
C LYS A 100 -6.46 -0.47 -12.08
N TRP A 101 -6.84 -0.16 -10.84
CA TRP A 101 -8.00 -0.68 -10.12
C TRP A 101 -9.27 -0.07 -10.67
N LEU A 102 -9.33 1.24 -10.90
CA LEU A 102 -10.50 1.87 -11.53
C LEU A 102 -10.71 1.33 -12.95
N ARG A 103 -9.62 1.14 -13.71
CA ARG A 103 -9.68 0.54 -15.04
C ARG A 103 -10.04 -0.95 -14.99
N ALA A 104 -9.44 -1.72 -14.09
CA ALA A 104 -9.77 -3.14 -13.89
C ALA A 104 -11.20 -3.32 -13.36
N ALA A 105 -11.68 -2.48 -12.44
CA ALA A 105 -13.05 -2.51 -11.96
C ALA A 105 -14.03 -2.13 -13.07
N ALA A 106 -13.71 -1.14 -13.90
CA ALA A 106 -14.50 -0.79 -15.08
C ALA A 106 -14.52 -1.91 -16.13
N ASP A 107 -13.37 -2.55 -16.40
CA ASP A 107 -13.28 -3.70 -17.31
C ASP A 107 -14.01 -4.94 -16.71
N ARG A 108 -14.01 -5.13 -15.39
CA ARG A 108 -14.67 -6.25 -14.67
C ARG A 108 -16.19 -6.09 -14.53
N ILE A 109 -16.70 -4.87 -14.41
CA ILE A 109 -18.13 -4.58 -14.51
C ILE A 109 -18.63 -4.93 -15.93
N ARG A 110 -17.76 -4.75 -16.93
CA ARG A 110 -18.04 -5.13 -18.32
C ARG A 110 -17.94 -6.64 -18.57
N GLU A 111 -17.14 -7.36 -17.78
CA GLU A 111 -16.85 -8.80 -17.89
C GLU A 111 -17.47 -9.62 -16.75
N SER A 112 -18.70 -9.31 -16.31
CA SER A 112 -19.41 -10.14 -15.33
C SER A 112 -19.84 -11.50 -15.91
N HIS A 113 -18.86 -12.38 -16.17
CA HIS A 113 -18.98 -13.84 -16.24
C HIS A 113 -17.60 -14.46 -15.90
N HIS A 114 -17.46 -14.92 -14.64
CA HIS A 114 -16.37 -15.71 -14.03
C HIS A 114 -14.96 -15.08 -13.85
N ASP A 115 -14.60 -14.64 -12.63
CA ASP A 115 -13.52 -15.27 -11.81
C ASP A 115 -13.13 -14.51 -10.50
N ASP A 116 -13.00 -15.29 -9.41
CA ASP A 116 -12.75 -14.92 -8.00
C ASP A 116 -11.27 -14.64 -7.65
N ALA A 117 -10.56 -13.82 -8.43
CA ALA A 117 -9.13 -13.57 -8.18
C ALA A 117 -8.84 -12.50 -7.10
N PHE A 118 -9.79 -11.63 -6.77
CA PHE A 118 -9.55 -10.47 -5.88
C PHE A 118 -9.85 -10.69 -4.39
N THR A 119 -10.46 -11.82 -4.05
CA THR A 119 -10.86 -12.19 -2.68
C THR A 119 -9.79 -12.98 -1.92
N SER A 120 -8.68 -13.29 -2.58
CA SER A 120 -7.66 -14.19 -2.05
C SER A 120 -6.57 -13.43 -1.31
N ARG A 121 -6.42 -13.77 -0.02
CA ARG A 121 -5.26 -13.39 0.81
C ARG A 121 -3.98 -13.62 0.01
N PRO A 122 -3.05 -12.66 -0.07
CA PRO A 122 -1.82 -12.91 -0.78
C PRO A 122 -1.05 -14.01 -0.03
N ALA A 123 -0.72 -15.09 -0.75
CA ALA A 123 -0.02 -16.24 -0.17
C ALA A 123 1.42 -15.83 0.16
N SER A 124 1.89 -16.15 1.37
CA SER A 124 3.29 -15.93 1.75
C SER A 124 3.81 -17.01 2.68
N ASN A 125 5.02 -17.48 2.39
CA ASN A 125 5.83 -18.40 3.19
C ASN A 125 7.09 -17.72 3.77
N SER A 126 7.17 -16.38 3.79
CA SER A 126 8.33 -15.67 4.37
C SER A 126 8.01 -15.11 5.77
N PRO A 127 8.91 -15.28 6.77
CA PRO A 127 8.73 -14.70 8.09
C PRO A 127 8.68 -13.16 8.04
N PHE A 128 7.75 -12.57 8.80
CA PHE A 128 7.71 -11.12 9.00
C PHE A 128 8.81 -10.68 9.98
N PRO A 129 9.55 -9.59 9.69
CA PRO A 129 10.46 -9.01 10.70
C PRO A 129 9.64 -8.52 11.90
N GLN A 130 9.96 -9.00 13.10
CA GLN A 130 9.17 -8.74 14.31
C GLN A 130 9.41 -7.35 14.93
N ASP A 131 10.45 -6.60 14.51
CA ASP A 131 10.92 -5.36 15.15
C ASP A 131 10.71 -4.07 14.34
N LEU A 132 9.63 -4.01 13.54
CA LEU A 132 9.30 -2.81 12.76
C LEU A 132 8.68 -1.71 13.66
N PRO A 133 9.13 -0.43 13.53
CA PRO A 133 8.63 0.65 14.37
C PRO A 133 7.14 0.95 14.08
N PRO A 134 6.38 1.47 15.07
CA PRO A 134 5.03 1.96 14.84
C PRO A 134 5.06 3.19 13.92
N LEU A 135 3.96 3.40 13.19
CA LEU A 135 3.81 4.59 12.35
C LEU A 135 3.57 5.82 13.24
N GLN A 136 4.26 6.92 12.95
CA GLN A 136 4.03 8.21 13.57
C GLN A 136 3.35 9.13 12.55
N SER A 137 2.38 9.94 13.01
CA SER A 137 1.75 10.96 12.18
C SER A 137 2.73 12.11 11.88
N GLY A 138 2.56 12.74 10.72
CA GLY A 138 3.33 13.90 10.27
C GLY A 138 4.00 13.73 8.91
N ARG A 139 4.73 14.78 8.49
CA ARG A 139 5.37 14.96 7.16
C ARG A 139 6.29 13.82 6.69
N TYR A 140 6.64 12.89 7.58
CA TYR A 140 7.51 11.77 7.28
C TYR A 140 6.78 10.56 6.69
N LEU A 141 5.44 10.48 6.77
CA LEU A 141 4.74 9.26 6.37
C LEU A 141 4.83 8.97 4.87
N TYR A 142 4.68 9.99 4.02
CA TYR A 142 4.95 9.84 2.58
C TYR A 142 6.42 9.43 2.32
N GLN A 143 7.36 10.06 3.01
CA GLN A 143 8.79 9.76 2.89
C GLN A 143 9.09 8.32 3.32
N ASP A 144 8.43 7.83 4.36
CA ASP A 144 8.51 6.45 4.84
C ASP A 144 7.99 5.46 3.79
N VAL A 145 6.86 5.76 3.15
CA VAL A 145 6.36 4.93 2.06
C VAL A 145 7.38 4.86 0.91
N VAL A 146 7.99 6.00 0.53
CA VAL A 146 9.02 6.05 -0.53
C VAL A 146 10.28 5.29 -0.14
N LEU A 147 10.77 5.46 1.08
CA LEU A 147 11.95 4.75 1.58
C LEU A 147 11.72 3.24 1.65
N GLY A 148 10.54 2.81 2.10
CA GLY A 148 10.14 1.40 2.05
C GLY A 148 10.12 0.86 0.63
N ALA A 149 9.50 1.58 -0.31
CA ALA A 149 9.47 1.19 -1.72
C ALA A 149 10.88 1.07 -2.34
N TRP A 150 11.77 1.99 -1.98
CA TRP A 150 13.18 1.98 -2.40
C TRP A 150 13.91 0.75 -1.86
N GLU A 151 13.76 0.46 -0.56
CA GLU A 151 14.35 -0.72 0.07
C GLU A 151 13.90 -2.02 -0.62
N THR A 152 12.61 -2.17 -0.88
CA THR A 152 12.05 -3.31 -1.62
C THR A 152 12.70 -3.45 -3.00
N SER A 153 12.78 -2.35 -3.74
CA SER A 153 13.33 -2.35 -5.10
C SER A 153 14.79 -2.78 -5.13
N CYS A 154 15.58 -2.36 -4.14
CA CYS A 154 16.96 -2.82 -3.97
C CYS A 154 17.03 -4.34 -3.68
N ARG A 155 16.17 -4.85 -2.78
CA ARG A 155 16.14 -6.29 -2.41
C ARG A 155 15.73 -7.19 -3.58
N LEU A 156 14.75 -6.76 -4.38
CA LEU A 156 14.36 -7.45 -5.62
C LEU A 156 15.51 -7.52 -6.61
N ASN A 157 16.20 -6.40 -6.82
CA ASN A 157 17.29 -6.34 -7.78
C ASN A 157 18.44 -7.28 -7.39
N MET A 158 18.77 -7.36 -6.10
CA MET A 158 19.79 -8.28 -5.57
C MET A 158 19.38 -9.77 -5.67
N SER A 159 18.09 -10.07 -5.54
CA SER A 159 17.57 -11.45 -5.67
C SER A 159 17.62 -11.97 -7.11
N LEU A 160 17.54 -11.08 -8.10
CA LEU A 160 17.64 -11.43 -9.52
C LEU A 160 19.08 -11.65 -10.00
N THR A 161 20.09 -11.23 -9.22
CA THR A 161 21.52 -11.27 -9.62
C THR A 161 22.28 -12.48 -9.08
N THR A 162 21.63 -13.37 -8.32
CA THR A 162 22.26 -14.60 -7.82
C THR A 162 21.97 -15.74 -8.80
N PRO A 163 22.94 -16.24 -9.61
CA PRO A 163 22.73 -17.45 -10.41
C PRO A 163 22.54 -18.66 -9.48
N PRO A 164 21.72 -19.67 -9.85
CA PRO A 164 21.62 -20.89 -9.07
C PRO A 164 22.99 -21.59 -9.05
N ALA A 165 23.46 -21.92 -7.84
CA ALA A 165 24.64 -22.75 -7.61
C ALA A 165 24.36 -24.22 -7.93
#